data_AF-A0A2G5T6Y9-F1
#
_entry.id   AF-A0A2G5T6Y9-F1
#
_cell.length_a   1.000
_cell.length_b   1.000
_cell.length_c   1.000
_cell.angle_alpha   90.00
_cell.angle_beta   90.00
_cell.angle_gamma   90.00
#
_symmetry.space_group_name_H-M   'P 1'
#
loop_
_entity.id
_entity.type
_entity.pdbx_description
1 polymer ?
#
loop_
_entity_poly.entity_id
_entity_poly.type
_entity_poly.pdbx_seq_one_letter_code
_entity_poly.pdbx_strand_id
1 'polypeptide(L)'
;MKASILLFLLLTTTMETINQSHFRQQNVEFLFNMFKDYKVIQEPNHPIFYQGLAFYWYGAYVPSAERPQSCIILASHPDWPFDGNVFRNGTIPTAAVFGCQTGKMCQGTKCVEPLTHFNVVTYTLVGVVVLLIICLLGGESRAAKRNQQPEQQRAGTEIYERPRRRAPRDPSFDNLFSPPPSLPRDNRVRFMGPPEYTE
;
A
#
# COMPACT_ATOMS: atom_id res chain seq x y z
N MET A 1 26.07 -55.05 22.37
CA MET A 1 24.82 -54.42 21.90
C MET A 1 23.81 -54.43 23.03
N LYS A 2 23.53 -53.29 23.69
CA LYS A 2 22.34 -53.01 24.54
C LYS A 2 22.44 -51.71 25.38
N ALA A 3 23.60 -51.05 25.43
CA ALA A 3 23.76 -49.83 26.24
C ALA A 3 23.50 -48.50 25.50
N SER A 4 23.47 -48.46 24.16
CA SER A 4 23.31 -47.19 23.41
C SER A 4 21.88 -46.79 23.07
N ILE A 5 20.89 -47.67 23.23
CA ILE A 5 19.49 -47.37 22.86
C ILE A 5 18.74 -46.68 24.00
N LEU A 6 19.14 -46.90 25.25
CA LEU A 6 18.53 -46.25 26.42
C LEU A 6 18.92 -44.77 26.56
N LEU A 7 20.08 -44.36 26.04
CA LEU A 7 20.52 -42.96 26.09
C LEU A 7 19.75 -42.08 25.10
N PHE A 8 19.28 -42.63 23.98
CA PHE A 8 18.47 -41.90 23.00
C PHE A 8 16.99 -41.78 23.39
N LEU A 9 16.48 -42.70 24.20
CA LEU A 9 15.09 -42.65 24.71
C LEU A 9 14.91 -41.74 25.93
N LEU A 10 15.97 -41.43 26.67
CA LEU A 10 15.92 -40.49 27.80
C LEU A 10 16.01 -39.00 27.39
N LEU A 11 16.38 -38.71 26.14
CA LEU A 11 16.51 -37.33 25.64
C LEU A 11 15.26 -36.80 24.92
N THR A 12 14.23 -37.62 24.71
CA THR A 12 13.00 -37.21 23.99
C THR A 12 11.81 -36.92 24.88
N THR A 13 11.90 -37.14 26.20
CA THR A 13 10.78 -36.95 27.13
C THR A 13 10.80 -35.62 27.91
N THR A 14 11.63 -34.65 27.54
CA THR A 14 11.70 -33.35 28.23
C THR A 14 11.36 -32.14 27.34
N MET A 15 10.62 -32.36 26.25
CA MET A 15 10.24 -31.31 25.30
C MET A 15 8.72 -31.11 25.16
N GLU A 16 7.92 -31.32 26.22
CA GLU A 16 6.48 -31.01 26.18
C GLU A 16 5.93 -30.13 27.31
N THR A 17 6.74 -29.67 28.27
CA THR A 17 6.24 -28.86 29.40
C THR A 17 6.77 -27.43 29.48
N ILE A 18 7.58 -26.96 28.52
CA ILE A 18 8.16 -25.59 28.55
C ILE A 18 7.35 -24.59 27.69
N ASN A 19 6.40 -25.03 26.86
CA ASN A 19 5.72 -24.14 25.92
C ASN A 19 4.42 -23.48 26.46
N GLN A 20 3.91 -23.91 27.61
CA GLN A 20 2.70 -23.32 28.19
C GLN A 20 2.96 -22.08 29.07
N SER A 21 4.11 -22.00 29.75
CA SER A 21 4.41 -20.86 30.63
C SER A 21 4.73 -19.59 29.84
N HIS A 22 5.48 -19.71 28.74
CA HIS A 22 5.86 -18.58 27.89
C HIS A 22 4.64 -17.98 27.15
N PHE A 23 3.74 -18.82 26.64
CA PHE A 23 2.50 -18.36 25.98
C PHE A 23 1.49 -17.75 26.97
N ARG A 24 1.48 -18.25 28.22
CA ARG A 24 0.64 -17.68 29.28
C ARG A 24 1.20 -16.35 29.80
N GLN A 25 2.51 -16.24 29.99
CA GLN A 25 3.16 -14.98 30.41
C GLN A 25 2.99 -13.85 29.40
N GLN A 26 3.12 -14.12 28.10
CA GLN A 26 2.89 -13.09 27.06
C GLN A 26 1.45 -12.55 27.07
N ASN A 27 0.45 -13.40 27.34
CA ASN A 27 -0.94 -12.95 27.39
C ASN A 27 -1.25 -12.09 28.62
N VAL A 28 -0.69 -12.40 29.80
CA VAL A 28 -0.86 -11.54 30.98
C VAL A 28 -0.08 -10.24 30.88
N GLU A 29 1.13 -10.22 30.31
CA GLU A 29 1.86 -8.97 30.06
C GLU A 29 1.15 -8.09 29.04
N PHE A 30 0.56 -8.68 27.99
CA PHE A 30 -0.28 -7.96 27.02
C PHE A 30 -1.54 -7.38 27.69
N LEU A 31 -2.24 -8.16 28.52
CA LEU A 31 -3.39 -7.68 29.30
C LEU A 31 -3.01 -6.58 30.31
N PHE A 32 -1.93 -6.78 31.08
CA PHE A 32 -1.48 -5.80 32.06
C PHE A 32 -0.91 -4.53 31.42
N ASN A 33 -0.27 -4.61 30.24
CA ASN A 33 0.13 -3.44 29.46
C ASN A 33 -1.10 -2.73 28.85
N MET A 34 -2.12 -3.47 28.40
CA MET A 34 -3.38 -2.88 27.93
C MET A 34 -4.11 -2.12 29.05
N PHE A 35 -3.99 -2.56 30.31
CA PHE A 35 -4.60 -1.89 31.47
C PHE A 35 -3.69 -0.92 32.21
N LYS A 36 -2.41 -0.75 31.83
CA LYS A 36 -1.49 0.13 32.56
C LYS A 36 -1.62 1.60 32.18
N ASP A 37 -2.03 1.89 30.94
CA ASP A 37 -2.02 3.24 30.38
C ASP A 37 -3.40 3.67 29.84
N TYR A 38 -4.50 3.17 30.41
CA TYR A 38 -5.82 3.61 29.98
C TYR A 38 -6.16 4.98 30.56
N LYS A 39 -6.61 5.89 29.70
CA LYS A 39 -7.08 7.22 30.08
C LYS A 39 -8.60 7.24 30.09
N VAL A 40 -9.17 7.49 31.27
CA VAL A 40 -10.63 7.61 31.39
C VAL A 40 -11.08 8.96 30.86
N ILE A 41 -11.97 8.95 29.87
CA ILE A 41 -12.64 10.11 29.33
C ILE A 41 -13.64 10.61 30.37
N GLN A 42 -13.31 11.73 31.02
CA GLN A 42 -14.15 12.31 32.07
C GLN A 42 -15.37 13.04 31.48
N GLU A 43 -15.16 13.74 30.36
CA GLU A 43 -16.16 14.63 29.76
C GLU A 43 -16.25 14.36 28.25
N PRO A 44 -17.17 13.47 27.81
CA PRO A 44 -17.25 13.08 26.41
C PRO A 44 -17.76 14.19 25.47
N ASN A 45 -18.29 15.28 26.04
CA ASN A 45 -18.81 16.41 25.27
C ASN A 45 -17.72 17.46 24.98
N HIS A 46 -16.56 17.37 25.62
CA HIS A 46 -15.48 18.33 25.40
C HIS A 46 -14.58 17.92 24.23
N PRO A 47 -14.11 18.89 23.42
CA PRO A 47 -13.24 18.60 22.30
C PRO A 47 -11.86 18.15 22.77
N ILE A 48 -11.26 17.27 21.98
CA ILE A 48 -9.89 16.81 22.09
C ILE A 48 -9.10 17.45 20.96
N PHE A 49 -8.04 18.17 21.28
CA PHE A 49 -7.20 18.81 20.28
C PHE A 49 -6.09 17.88 19.82
N TYR A 50 -6.04 17.61 18.52
CA TYR A 50 -4.97 16.85 17.87
C TYR A 50 -4.59 17.52 16.56
N GLN A 51 -3.29 17.80 16.38
CA GLN A 51 -2.76 18.51 15.19
C GLN A 51 -3.50 19.82 14.85
N GLY A 52 -3.96 20.56 15.87
CA GLY A 52 -4.68 21.83 15.69
C GLY A 52 -6.15 21.68 15.28
N LEU A 53 -6.68 20.46 15.21
CA LEU A 53 -8.09 20.17 14.98
C LEU A 53 -8.78 19.73 16.26
N ALA A 54 -10.03 20.17 16.43
CA ALA A 54 -10.90 19.73 17.52
C ALA A 54 -11.67 18.47 17.10
N PHE A 55 -11.39 17.37 17.79
CA PHE A 55 -12.09 16.10 17.67
C PHE A 55 -13.11 15.97 18.79
N TYR A 56 -14.20 15.31 18.49
CA TYR A 56 -15.30 15.05 19.41
C TYR A 56 -15.62 13.57 19.35
N TRP A 57 -16.08 13.01 20.45
CA TRP A 57 -16.60 11.65 20.40
C TRP A 57 -17.89 11.59 19.59
N TYR A 58 -18.21 10.42 19.06
CA TYR A 58 -19.39 10.23 18.23
C TYR A 58 -20.66 10.73 18.95
N GLY A 59 -21.43 11.59 18.27
CA GLY A 59 -22.64 12.22 18.81
C GLY A 59 -22.44 13.55 19.52
N ALA A 60 -21.21 13.96 19.87
CA ALA A 60 -20.94 15.24 20.52
C ALA A 60 -20.61 16.39 19.54
N TYR A 61 -20.29 16.07 18.28
CA TYR A 61 -19.97 17.07 17.27
C TYR A 61 -21.23 17.73 16.68
N VAL A 62 -21.23 19.05 16.59
CA VAL A 62 -22.27 19.83 15.90
C VAL A 62 -21.61 20.63 14.77
N PRO A 63 -22.01 20.41 13.50
CA PRO A 63 -21.51 21.19 12.38
C PRO A 63 -21.77 22.69 12.55
N SER A 64 -20.81 23.52 12.15
CA SER A 64 -20.94 24.98 12.21
C SER A 64 -20.80 25.60 10.83
N ALA A 65 -21.16 26.88 10.67
CA ALA A 65 -21.00 27.58 9.40
C ALA A 65 -19.53 27.68 8.94
N GLU A 66 -18.57 27.72 9.88
CA GLU A 66 -17.13 27.73 9.57
C GLU A 66 -16.63 26.34 9.14
N ARG A 67 -17.21 25.28 9.72
CA ARG A 67 -16.82 23.88 9.49
C ARG A 67 -18.08 23.05 9.22
N PRO A 68 -18.69 23.17 8.02
CA PRO A 68 -19.95 22.49 7.73
C PRO A 68 -19.77 20.99 7.46
N GLN A 69 -18.56 20.56 7.09
CA GLN A 69 -18.29 19.17 6.72
C GLN A 69 -17.81 18.36 7.93
N SER A 70 -18.58 17.34 8.31
CA SER A 70 -18.22 16.38 9.35
C SER A 70 -17.40 15.22 8.77
N CYS A 71 -16.24 14.96 9.37
CA CYS A 71 -15.37 13.83 9.07
C CYS A 71 -15.38 12.86 10.26
N ILE A 72 -15.50 11.56 9.97
CA ILE A 72 -15.51 10.51 10.99
C ILE A 72 -14.26 9.66 10.80
N ILE A 73 -13.49 9.48 11.86
CA ILE A 73 -12.41 8.50 11.92
C ILE A 73 -12.81 7.37 12.87
N LEU A 74 -12.67 6.14 12.40
CA LEU A 74 -12.96 4.93 13.17
C LEU A 74 -11.73 4.50 13.97
N ALA A 75 -11.95 3.84 15.11
CA ALA A 75 -10.87 3.27 15.91
C ALA A 75 -10.06 2.19 15.16
N SER A 76 -10.63 1.59 14.12
CA SER A 76 -9.93 0.65 13.24
C SER A 76 -9.05 1.32 12.18
N HIS A 77 -9.07 2.65 12.07
CA HIS A 77 -8.28 3.38 11.09
C HIS A 77 -6.79 3.37 11.52
N PRO A 78 -5.83 3.14 10.60
CA PRO A 78 -4.42 3.07 10.97
C PRO A 78 -3.88 4.38 11.58
N ASP A 79 -4.46 5.52 11.19
CA ASP A 79 -4.10 6.84 11.73
C ASP A 79 -4.87 7.22 13.02
N TRP A 80 -5.53 6.27 13.69
CA TRP A 80 -6.27 6.54 14.92
C TRP A 80 -5.31 6.99 16.04
N PRO A 81 -5.44 8.22 16.57
CA PRO A 81 -4.46 8.75 17.52
C PRO A 81 -4.90 8.61 18.99
N PHE A 82 -6.05 7.98 19.25
CA PHE A 82 -6.71 7.99 20.56
C PHE A 82 -6.69 6.62 21.25
N ASP A 83 -5.65 5.83 21.03
CA ASP A 83 -5.45 4.54 21.70
C ASP A 83 -5.43 4.70 23.22
N GLY A 84 -5.91 3.67 23.92
CA GLY A 84 -5.95 3.64 25.39
C GLY A 84 -7.01 4.53 26.04
N ASN A 85 -7.80 5.30 25.27
CA ASN A 85 -8.92 6.04 25.86
C ASN A 85 -10.11 5.11 26.12
N VAL A 86 -10.75 5.27 27.28
CA VAL A 86 -11.97 4.53 27.65
C VAL A 86 -13.00 5.47 28.23
N PHE A 87 -14.28 5.28 27.92
CA PHE A 87 -15.34 6.01 28.58
C PHE A 87 -15.46 5.55 30.05
N ARG A 88 -16.07 6.39 30.90
CA ARG A 88 -16.34 6.03 32.32
C ARG A 88 -17.08 4.70 32.49
N ASN A 89 -17.86 4.29 31.48
CA ASN A 89 -18.60 3.04 31.47
C ASN A 89 -17.72 1.82 31.10
N GLY A 90 -16.41 2.01 30.90
CA GLY A 90 -15.47 0.97 30.47
C GLY A 90 -15.50 0.67 28.97
N THR A 91 -16.40 1.31 28.22
CA THR A 91 -16.52 1.13 26.77
C THR A 91 -15.41 1.90 26.03
N ILE A 92 -14.80 1.27 25.04
CA ILE A 92 -13.78 1.88 24.18
C ILE A 92 -14.48 2.76 23.12
N PRO A 93 -14.03 3.99 22.87
CA PRO A 93 -14.55 4.83 21.81
C PRO A 93 -14.33 4.16 20.44
N THR A 94 -15.40 4.05 19.66
CA THR A 94 -15.37 3.40 18.35
C THR A 94 -15.09 4.38 17.21
N ALA A 95 -15.38 5.66 17.43
CA ALA A 95 -15.20 6.71 16.44
C ALA A 95 -15.00 8.08 17.09
N ALA A 96 -14.29 8.94 16.36
CA ALA A 96 -14.17 10.36 16.65
C ALA A 96 -14.58 11.16 15.41
N VAL A 97 -15.14 12.35 15.65
CA VAL A 97 -15.71 13.22 14.62
C VAL A 97 -15.03 14.57 14.71
N PHE A 98 -14.69 15.14 13.57
CA PHE A 98 -14.11 16.49 13.48
C PHE A 98 -14.67 17.23 12.28
N GLY A 99 -14.56 18.55 12.29
CA GLY A 99 -15.05 19.42 11.23
C GLY A 99 -13.95 19.89 10.29
N CYS A 100 -14.21 19.87 8.98
CA CYS A 100 -13.38 20.55 7.99
C CYS A 100 -14.04 21.84 7.49
N GLN A 101 -13.20 22.82 7.14
CA GLN A 101 -13.65 24.06 6.50
C GLN A 101 -14.27 23.79 5.13
N THR A 102 -15.12 24.71 4.68
CA THR A 102 -15.75 24.66 3.36
C THR A 102 -14.72 24.49 2.25
N GLY A 103 -14.95 23.51 1.37
CA GLY A 103 -14.07 23.23 0.24
C GLY A 103 -12.87 22.34 0.56
N LYS A 104 -12.71 21.85 1.80
CA LYS A 104 -11.74 20.79 2.15
C LYS A 104 -12.43 19.43 2.27
N MET A 105 -11.70 18.34 2.02
CA MET A 105 -12.17 16.97 2.16
C MET A 105 -11.47 16.23 3.31
N CYS A 106 -12.09 15.14 3.77
CA CYS A 106 -11.57 14.30 4.84
C CYS A 106 -10.49 13.35 4.31
N GLN A 107 -9.32 13.31 4.95
CA GLN A 107 -8.31 12.29 4.72
C GLN A 107 -7.71 11.85 6.06
N GLY A 108 -8.18 10.70 6.58
CA GLY A 108 -7.79 10.20 7.90
C GLY A 108 -8.12 11.19 9.01
N THR A 109 -7.09 11.68 9.70
CA THR A 109 -7.18 12.69 10.78
C THR A 109 -7.03 14.14 10.30
N LYS A 110 -7.02 14.39 8.99
CA LYS A 110 -6.70 15.71 8.41
C LYS A 110 -7.76 16.19 7.42
N CYS A 111 -7.78 17.51 7.23
CA CYS A 111 -8.55 18.17 6.18
C CYS A 111 -7.60 18.56 5.05
N VAL A 112 -7.86 18.08 3.83
CA VAL A 112 -7.03 18.34 2.65
C VAL A 112 -7.82 19.03 1.57
N GLU A 113 -7.20 19.86 0.74
CA GLU A 113 -7.89 20.39 -0.44
C GLU A 113 -8.20 19.25 -1.43
N PRO A 114 -9.44 19.17 -1.95
CA PRO A 114 -9.77 18.20 -2.98
C PRO A 114 -8.94 18.46 -4.24
N LEU A 115 -8.43 17.39 -4.85
CA LEU A 115 -7.87 17.51 -6.18
C LEU A 115 -9.01 17.83 -7.15
N THR A 116 -9.08 19.09 -7.58
CA THR A 116 -10.01 19.50 -8.63
C THR A 116 -9.53 18.98 -9.98
N HIS A 117 -10.47 18.80 -10.93
CA HIS A 117 -10.12 18.46 -12.31
C HIS A 117 -9.07 19.41 -12.90
N PHE A 118 -9.18 20.71 -12.60
CA PHE A 118 -8.21 21.72 -13.03
C PHE A 118 -6.80 21.44 -12.49
N ASN A 119 -6.66 21.03 -11.23
CA ASN A 119 -5.35 20.69 -10.66
C ASN A 119 -4.74 19.49 -11.40
N VAL A 120 -5.53 18.44 -11.66
CA VAL A 120 -5.05 17.26 -12.40
C VAL A 120 -4.62 17.62 -13.82
N VAL A 121 -5.42 18.39 -14.55
CA VAL A 121 -5.06 18.85 -15.91
C VAL A 121 -3.79 19.70 -15.89
N THR A 122 -3.66 20.61 -14.92
CA THR A 122 -2.48 21.47 -14.82
C THR A 122 -1.22 20.65 -14.54
N TYR A 123 -1.25 19.74 -13.56
CA TYR A 123 -0.09 18.91 -13.22
C TYR A 123 0.30 17.96 -14.35
N THR A 124 -0.68 17.37 -15.04
CA THR A 124 -0.41 16.50 -16.19
C THR A 124 0.19 17.27 -17.37
N LEU A 125 -0.33 18.46 -17.67
CA LEU A 125 0.22 19.31 -18.74
C LEU A 125 1.65 19.76 -18.41
N VAL A 126 1.91 20.21 -17.18
CA VAL A 126 3.27 20.56 -16.74
C VAL A 126 4.21 19.36 -16.84
N GLY A 127 3.75 18.16 -16.44
CA GLY A 127 4.52 16.92 -16.56
C GLY A 127 4.91 16.60 -18.01
N VAL A 128 3.98 16.77 -18.96
CA VAL A 128 4.25 16.58 -20.39
C VAL A 128 5.27 17.60 -20.90
N VAL A 129 5.13 18.88 -20.53
CA VAL A 129 6.07 19.92 -20.94
C VAL A 129 7.48 19.65 -20.41
N VAL A 130 7.63 19.28 -19.14
CA VAL A 130 8.92 18.91 -18.55
C VAL A 130 9.53 17.70 -19.26
N LEU A 131 8.72 16.68 -19.56
CA LEU A 131 9.17 15.50 -20.29
C LEU A 131 9.66 15.85 -21.70
N LEU A 132 8.95 16.72 -22.42
CA LEU A 132 9.38 17.20 -23.74
C LEU A 132 10.70 17.96 -23.66
N ILE A 133 10.88 18.83 -22.65
CA ILE A 133 12.15 19.55 -22.43
C ILE A 133 13.29 18.55 -22.19
N ILE A 134 13.08 17.52 -21.37
CA ILE A 134 14.08 16.47 -21.12
C ILE A 134 14.40 15.70 -22.41
N CYS A 135 13.40 15.37 -23.23
CA CYS A 135 13.62 14.68 -24.51
C CYS A 135 14.41 15.55 -25.51
N LEU A 136 14.17 16.85 -25.56
CA LEU A 136 14.89 17.78 -26.43
C LEU A 136 16.34 17.97 -25.97
N LEU A 137 16.58 18.14 -24.66
CA LEU A 137 17.92 18.33 -24.11
C LEU A 137 18.74 17.02 -24.05
N GLY A 138 18.09 15.87 -23.90
CA GLY A 138 18.74 14.55 -23.85
C GLY A 138 18.97 13.89 -25.22
N GLY A 139 18.39 14.44 -26.29
CA GLY A 139 18.37 13.83 -27.64
C GLY A 139 19.67 13.95 -28.44
N GLU A 140 20.57 14.87 -28.09
CA GLU A 140 21.77 15.14 -28.91
C GLU A 140 22.87 14.06 -28.81
N SER A 141 22.84 13.19 -27.78
CA SER A 141 23.94 12.25 -27.53
C SER A 141 23.97 11.01 -28.43
N ARG A 142 22.94 10.72 -29.24
CA ARG A 142 22.93 9.56 -30.15
C ARG A 142 23.08 9.90 -31.64
N ALA A 143 22.74 11.12 -32.05
CA ALA A 143 22.96 11.58 -33.43
C ALA A 143 24.43 11.94 -33.69
N ALA A 144 25.13 12.52 -32.71
CA ALA A 144 26.54 12.88 -32.83
C ALA A 144 27.50 11.68 -32.90
N LYS A 145 27.12 10.51 -32.36
CA LYS A 145 27.94 9.28 -32.42
C LYS A 145 27.80 8.48 -33.72
N ARG A 146 26.82 8.78 -34.59
CA ARG A 146 26.64 8.07 -35.88
C ARG A 146 27.54 8.60 -36.99
N ASN A 147 28.06 9.83 -36.85
CA ASN A 147 28.94 10.47 -37.84
C ASN A 147 30.45 10.32 -37.52
N GLN A 148 30.82 9.63 -36.43
CA GLN A 148 32.22 9.32 -36.08
C GLN A 148 32.59 7.86 -36.38
N GLN A 149 32.07 7.28 -37.47
CA GLN A 149 32.74 6.13 -38.06
C GLN A 149 33.64 6.63 -39.19
N PRO A 150 34.93 6.88 -38.92
CA PRO A 150 35.86 7.29 -39.96
C PRO A 150 36.00 6.19 -41.01
N GLU A 151 35.90 6.64 -42.25
CA GLU A 151 36.36 5.98 -43.46
C GLU A 151 37.84 5.59 -43.30
N GLN A 152 38.09 4.38 -42.80
CA GLN A 152 39.44 3.82 -42.77
C GLN A 152 39.61 2.75 -43.86
N GLN A 153 40.13 3.25 -44.98
CA GLN A 153 41.06 2.61 -45.90
C GLN A 153 40.60 1.39 -46.71
N ARG A 154 40.26 1.73 -47.95
CA ARG A 154 40.48 0.92 -49.15
C ARG A 154 41.98 0.71 -49.36
N ALA A 155 42.52 -0.45 -48.99
CA ALA A 155 43.70 -1.07 -49.61
C ALA A 155 43.83 -2.53 -49.15
N GLY A 156 43.97 -3.46 -50.10
CA GLY A 156 44.44 -4.82 -49.80
C GLY A 156 43.43 -5.92 -50.15
N THR A 157 43.46 -6.34 -51.41
CA THR A 157 42.95 -7.62 -51.88
C THR A 157 43.67 -8.75 -51.15
N GLU A 158 42.99 -9.52 -50.32
CA GLU A 158 43.23 -10.96 -50.21
C GLU A 158 41.90 -11.67 -49.97
N ILE A 159 41.57 -12.53 -50.94
CA ILE A 159 40.49 -13.50 -50.86
C ILE A 159 40.95 -14.57 -49.87
N TYR A 160 40.45 -14.51 -48.65
CA TYR A 160 40.43 -15.67 -47.75
C TYR A 160 38.98 -16.00 -47.43
N GLU A 161 38.44 -16.99 -48.13
CA GLU A 161 37.16 -17.61 -47.80
C GLU A 161 37.22 -18.15 -46.37
N ARG A 162 36.46 -17.53 -45.46
CA ARG A 162 36.23 -18.05 -44.11
C ARG A 162 34.76 -18.42 -43.95
N PRO A 163 34.43 -19.59 -43.39
CA PRO A 163 33.10 -20.18 -43.52
C PRO A 163 32.04 -19.35 -42.80
N ARG A 164 30.87 -19.19 -43.43
CA ARG A 164 29.64 -18.71 -42.79
C ARG A 164 29.34 -19.55 -41.54
N ARG A 165 29.75 -19.08 -40.35
CA ARG A 165 29.09 -19.47 -39.10
C ARG A 165 27.79 -18.68 -39.04
N ARG A 166 26.67 -19.38 -39.20
CA ARG A 166 25.36 -18.89 -38.76
C ARG A 166 25.50 -18.52 -37.28
N ALA A 167 25.15 -17.30 -36.93
CA ALA A 167 24.94 -16.94 -35.54
C ALA A 167 23.83 -17.85 -34.95
N PRO A 168 23.96 -18.28 -33.69
CA PRO A 168 22.90 -18.99 -33.00
C PRO A 168 21.63 -18.13 -33.02
N ARG A 169 20.51 -18.70 -33.50
CA ARG A 169 19.19 -18.14 -33.22
C ARG A 169 18.96 -18.34 -31.73
N ASP A 170 18.89 -17.25 -30.97
CA ASP A 170 18.36 -17.29 -29.62
C ASP A 170 16.85 -17.62 -29.68
N PRO A 171 16.38 -18.73 -29.09
CA PRO A 171 14.97 -19.11 -29.09
C PRO A 171 14.11 -18.32 -28.09
N SER A 172 14.61 -17.20 -27.56
CA SER A 172 14.00 -16.53 -26.39
C SER A 172 12.83 -15.59 -26.72
N PHE A 173 12.71 -15.13 -27.98
CA PHE A 173 11.69 -14.13 -28.33
C PHE A 173 10.37 -14.69 -28.87
N ASP A 174 10.28 -16.00 -29.12
CA ASP A 174 9.06 -16.61 -29.69
C ASP A 174 7.96 -16.87 -28.65
N ASN A 175 8.18 -16.57 -27.36
CA ASN A 175 7.21 -16.87 -26.28
C ASN A 175 6.49 -15.65 -25.69
N LEU A 176 6.70 -14.43 -26.18
CA LEU A 176 6.03 -13.23 -25.66
C LEU A 176 4.62 -12.98 -26.24
N PHE A 177 4.23 -13.73 -27.27
CA PHE A 177 2.90 -13.64 -27.89
C PHE A 177 2.11 -14.96 -27.82
N SER A 178 2.43 -15.82 -26.86
CA SER A 178 1.56 -16.95 -26.53
C SER A 178 0.39 -16.45 -25.67
N PRO A 179 -0.87 -16.59 -26.09
CA PRO A 179 -2.00 -16.34 -25.20
C PRO A 179 -1.90 -17.29 -23.99
N PRO A 180 -2.26 -16.84 -22.79
CA PRO A 180 -2.20 -17.69 -21.61
C PRO A 180 -3.08 -18.93 -21.81
N PRO A 181 -2.66 -20.11 -21.32
CA PRO A 181 -3.48 -21.31 -21.37
C PRO A 181 -4.82 -21.02 -20.68
N SER A 182 -5.89 -21.36 -21.39
CA SER A 182 -7.27 -21.21 -20.96
C SER A 182 -7.46 -21.74 -19.54
N LEU A 183 -7.77 -20.85 -18.61
CA LEU A 183 -8.29 -21.21 -17.30
C LEU A 183 -9.59 -22.02 -17.44
N PRO A 184 -9.89 -22.92 -16.49
CA PRO A 184 -11.12 -23.71 -16.50
C PRO A 184 -12.35 -22.79 -16.62
N ARG A 185 -13.14 -23.06 -17.65
CA ARG A 185 -14.28 -22.27 -18.09
C ARG A 185 -15.51 -22.57 -17.23
N ASP A 186 -15.45 -22.32 -15.92
CA ASP A 186 -16.57 -22.69 -15.03
C ASP A 186 -17.08 -21.63 -14.05
N ASN A 187 -16.52 -20.41 -14.03
CA ASN A 187 -17.06 -19.32 -13.19
C ASN A 187 -17.59 -18.15 -14.02
N ARG A 188 -18.48 -18.44 -14.98
CA ARG A 188 -19.24 -17.37 -15.65
C ARG A 188 -20.31 -16.85 -14.68
N VAL A 189 -19.98 -15.77 -13.98
CA VAL A 189 -20.95 -15.00 -13.18
C VAL A 189 -22.11 -14.61 -14.10
N ARG A 190 -23.27 -15.21 -13.89
CA ARG A 190 -24.51 -14.80 -14.56
C ARG A 190 -24.93 -13.48 -13.94
N PHE A 191 -24.85 -12.40 -14.70
CA PHE A 191 -25.52 -11.16 -14.34
C PHE A 191 -27.04 -11.41 -14.46
N MET A 192 -27.75 -11.31 -13.34
CA MET A 192 -29.22 -11.21 -13.39
C MET A 192 -29.56 -9.91 -14.12
N GLY A 193 -30.39 -10.04 -15.15
CA GLY A 193 -30.95 -8.88 -15.85
C GLY A 193 -31.80 -8.03 -14.90
N PRO A 194 -31.92 -6.71 -15.15
CA PRO A 194 -32.74 -5.83 -14.34
C PRO A 194 -34.21 -6.27 -14.37
N PRO A 195 -34.97 -6.06 -13.28
CA PRO A 195 -36.38 -6.42 -13.24
C PRO A 195 -37.17 -5.62 -14.27
N GLU A 196 -38.05 -6.33 -14.97
CA GLU A 196 -38.97 -5.77 -15.95
C GLU A 196 -40.11 -5.09 -15.19
N TYR A 197 -40.27 -3.79 -15.37
CA TYR A 197 -41.38 -3.03 -14.79
C TYR A 197 -42.56 -3.15 -15.75
N THR A 198 -43.69 -3.66 -15.24
CA THR A 198 -44.97 -3.65 -15.94
C THR A 198 -45.63 -2.28 -15.75
N GLU A 199 -46.12 -1.70 -16.85
CA GLU A 199 -46.94 -0.49 -16.87
C GLU A 199 -48.35 -0.74 -16.33
#